data_AF-A0A820FFV9-F1
#
_entry.id   AF-A0A820FFV9-F1
#
_cell.length_a   1.000
_cell.length_b   1.000
_cell.length_c   1.000
_cell.angle_alpha   90.00
_cell.angle_beta   90.00
_cell.angle_gamma   90.00
#
_symmetry.space_group_name_H-M   'P 1'
#
loop_
_entity.id
_entity.type
_entity.pdbx_description
1 polymer ?
#
loop_
_entity_poly.entity_id
_entity_poly.type
_entity_poly.pdbx_seq_one_letter_code
_entity_poly.pdbx_strand_id
1 'polypeptide(L)'
;RYKSYCSNLVRTLLVNPSEDMKNTYNFLLECEEVILKELKDDVPLCDVYKIVREKIEKERPELANKMTNNLGTALGIEFRESTIAITSKCTARAKKGMTFQISIGFSSLDNPDGKDDQSKVYALFIGDTIFVNENEPCTILTSSKKDISHIAIILKDDGGQDDEVDETPAIQPRRAAVEKVRADPSAPEESRQDNQKTLLRRLNERAEVRLTSQGDKVSSEKARKINNAYKSEGQLPQDPDIQDLKLYMDKRYETLILPINGTPTPFHISAIKNVSLAVEGEYIYLRINFFHPGGIGKQADTIDKENVYIKELTYRASNDKKDDVVPASNNLSHVHKLILEIQKKYKDQELER
;
A
#
# COMPACT_ATOMS: atom_id res chain seq x y z
N ARG A 1 -9.71 -4.64 11.51
CA ARG A 1 -10.27 -5.48 12.60
C ARG A 1 -10.37 -4.65 13.88
N TYR A 2 -11.52 -4.63 14.56
CA TYR A 2 -11.75 -3.90 15.81
C TYR A 2 -12.56 -4.76 16.76
N LYS A 3 -12.12 -4.90 18.03
CA LYS A 3 -12.72 -5.83 19.02
C LYS A 3 -13.00 -7.23 18.44
N SER A 4 -12.01 -7.77 17.72
CA SER A 4 -12.06 -9.05 17.01
C SER A 4 -12.93 -9.12 15.75
N TYR A 5 -13.79 -8.13 15.47
CA TYR A 5 -14.59 -8.08 14.23
C TYR A 5 -13.77 -7.53 13.07
N CYS A 6 -13.78 -8.25 11.96
CA CYS A 6 -13.07 -7.92 10.73
C CYS A 6 -13.84 -6.90 9.89
N SER A 7 -13.10 -6.23 9.00
CA SER A 7 -13.62 -5.42 7.90
C SER A 7 -12.62 -5.52 6.75
N ASN A 8 -13.06 -5.23 5.54
CA ASN A 8 -12.25 -5.24 4.32
C ASN A 8 -12.57 -4.04 3.42
N LEU A 9 -11.56 -3.55 2.71
CA LEU A 9 -11.65 -2.47 1.74
C LEU A 9 -10.66 -2.75 0.60
N VAL A 10 -11.14 -2.68 -0.64
CA VAL A 10 -10.29 -2.83 -1.83
C VAL A 10 -10.59 -1.67 -2.79
N ARG A 11 -9.53 -1.05 -3.30
CA ARG A 11 -9.59 0.02 -4.30
C ARG A 11 -8.49 -0.19 -5.33
N THR A 12 -8.79 0.18 -6.57
CA THR A 12 -7.79 0.30 -7.63
C THR A 12 -7.44 1.77 -7.79
N LEU A 13 -6.15 2.09 -7.89
CA LEU A 13 -5.68 3.42 -8.27
C LEU A 13 -5.16 3.35 -9.70
N LEU A 14 -5.50 4.35 -10.50
CA LEU A 14 -5.16 4.38 -11.92
C LEU A 14 -4.24 5.56 -12.21
N VAL A 15 -3.05 5.31 -12.73
CA VAL A 15 -2.11 6.38 -13.11
C VAL A 15 -2.22 6.62 -14.61
N ASN A 16 -2.53 7.85 -15.02
CA ASN A 16 -2.77 8.23 -16.40
C ASN A 16 -3.66 7.23 -17.18
N PRO A 17 -4.85 6.85 -16.65
CA PRO A 17 -5.67 5.83 -17.31
C PRO A 17 -6.15 6.28 -18.68
N SER A 18 -6.13 5.34 -19.64
CA SER A 18 -6.81 5.49 -20.92
C SER A 18 -8.32 5.57 -20.73
N GLU A 19 -9.04 6.01 -21.77
CA GLU A 19 -10.51 6.08 -21.73
C GLU A 19 -11.14 4.69 -21.55
N ASP A 20 -10.59 3.66 -22.18
CA ASP A 20 -11.05 2.28 -22.02
C ASP A 20 -10.87 1.76 -20.59
N MET A 21 -9.74 2.08 -19.93
CA MET A 21 -9.54 1.74 -18.51
C MET A 21 -10.58 2.41 -17.62
N LYS A 22 -10.89 3.69 -17.87
CA LYS A 22 -11.93 4.43 -17.13
C LYS A 22 -13.30 3.82 -17.33
N ASN A 23 -13.66 3.50 -18.58
CA ASN A 23 -14.93 2.89 -18.92
C ASN A 23 -15.09 1.49 -18.29
N THR A 24 -14.03 0.67 -18.34
CA THR A 24 -14.02 -0.66 -17.70
C THR A 24 -14.12 -0.57 -16.18
N TYR A 25 -13.47 0.43 -15.56
CA TYR A 25 -13.61 0.68 -14.12
C TYR A 25 -15.01 1.15 -13.73
N ASN A 26 -15.63 2.06 -14.49
CA ASN A 26 -17.01 2.49 -14.23
C ASN A 26 -17.98 1.33 -14.37
N PHE A 27 -17.80 0.46 -15.37
CA PHE A 27 -18.59 -0.76 -15.51
C PHE A 27 -18.42 -1.71 -14.32
N LEU A 28 -17.21 -1.80 -13.77
CA LEU A 28 -16.95 -2.57 -12.56
C LEU A 28 -17.73 -2.01 -11.35
N LEU A 29 -17.82 -0.68 -11.20
CA LEU A 29 -18.65 -0.04 -10.17
C LEU A 29 -20.14 -0.37 -10.35
N GLU A 30 -20.65 -0.36 -11.58
CA GLU A 30 -22.04 -0.77 -11.84
C GLU A 30 -22.32 -2.23 -11.44
N CYS A 31 -21.36 -3.13 -11.68
CA CYS A 31 -21.49 -4.53 -11.27
C CYS A 31 -21.54 -4.66 -9.74
N GLU A 32 -20.75 -3.87 -9.02
CA GLU A 32 -20.80 -3.81 -7.56
C GLU A 32 -22.14 -3.26 -7.06
N GLU A 33 -22.69 -2.23 -7.71
CA GLU A 33 -24.04 -1.74 -7.37
C GLU A 33 -25.11 -2.81 -7.53
N VAL A 34 -25.00 -3.66 -8.55
CA VAL A 34 -25.92 -4.79 -8.73
C VAL A 34 -25.78 -5.76 -7.56
N ILE A 35 -24.56 -6.07 -7.08
CA ILE A 35 -24.38 -6.89 -5.88
C ILE A 35 -25.10 -6.26 -4.69
N LEU A 36 -24.93 -4.96 -4.45
CA LEU A 36 -25.57 -4.26 -3.33
C LEU A 36 -27.10 -4.27 -3.41
N LYS A 37 -27.65 -4.17 -4.63
CA LYS A 37 -29.10 -4.18 -4.88
C LYS A 37 -29.68 -5.57 -4.73
N GLU A 38 -29.01 -6.62 -5.20
CA GLU A 38 -29.56 -7.98 -5.26
C GLU A 38 -29.26 -8.84 -4.02
N LEU A 39 -28.19 -8.52 -3.28
CA LEU A 39 -27.87 -9.20 -2.03
C LEU A 39 -28.84 -8.74 -0.93
N LYS A 40 -29.97 -9.43 -0.78
CA LYS A 40 -31.01 -9.15 0.22
C LYS A 40 -31.31 -10.35 1.10
N ASP A 41 -32.12 -10.15 2.13
CA ASP A 41 -32.59 -11.23 2.97
C ASP A 41 -33.25 -12.36 2.18
N ASP A 42 -32.91 -13.58 2.56
CA ASP A 42 -33.35 -14.85 1.98
C ASP A 42 -32.95 -15.11 0.51
N VAL A 43 -32.12 -14.28 -0.11
CA VAL A 43 -31.64 -14.52 -1.49
C VAL A 43 -30.50 -15.55 -1.50
N PRO A 44 -30.55 -16.60 -2.35
CA PRO A 44 -29.43 -17.52 -2.54
C PRO A 44 -28.19 -16.82 -3.10
N LEU A 45 -27.02 -17.06 -2.49
CA LEU A 45 -25.77 -16.40 -2.90
C LEU A 45 -25.36 -16.74 -4.34
N CYS A 46 -25.69 -17.94 -4.83
CA CYS A 46 -25.46 -18.32 -6.22
C CYS A 46 -26.28 -17.50 -7.21
N ASP A 47 -27.45 -17.00 -6.82
CA ASP A 47 -28.31 -16.24 -7.73
C ASP A 47 -27.79 -14.82 -7.88
N VAL A 48 -27.29 -14.20 -6.80
CA VAL A 48 -26.54 -12.93 -6.88
C VAL A 48 -25.34 -13.05 -7.82
N TYR A 49 -24.58 -14.14 -7.72
CA TYR A 49 -23.45 -14.40 -8.63
C TYR A 49 -23.91 -14.49 -10.10
N LYS A 50 -25.00 -15.23 -10.37
CA LYS A 50 -25.53 -15.38 -11.74
C LYS A 50 -25.99 -14.05 -12.31
N ILE A 51 -26.72 -13.24 -11.56
CA ILE A 51 -27.24 -11.94 -12.03
C ILE A 51 -26.09 -11.03 -12.48
N VAL A 52 -25.04 -10.93 -11.66
CA VAL A 52 -23.85 -10.13 -12.01
C VAL A 52 -23.17 -10.67 -13.27
N ARG A 53 -23.01 -12.00 -13.35
CA ARG A 53 -22.41 -12.65 -14.51
C ARG A 53 -23.24 -12.43 -15.78
N GLU A 54 -24.56 -12.53 -15.70
CA GLU A 54 -25.48 -12.30 -16.82
C GLU A 54 -25.44 -10.84 -17.29
N LYS A 55 -25.34 -9.86 -16.38
CA LYS A 55 -25.11 -8.46 -16.77
C LYS A 55 -23.81 -8.31 -17.56
N ILE A 56 -22.73 -8.92 -17.10
CA ILE A 56 -21.43 -8.87 -17.79
C ILE A 56 -21.51 -9.55 -19.16
N GLU A 57 -22.10 -10.74 -19.24
CA GLU A 57 -22.27 -11.46 -20.51
C GLU A 57 -23.15 -10.70 -21.51
N LYS A 58 -24.11 -9.90 -21.04
CA LYS A 58 -25.00 -9.09 -21.87
C LYS A 58 -24.34 -7.78 -22.35
N GLU A 59 -23.61 -7.09 -21.49
CA GLU A 59 -23.13 -5.73 -21.75
C GLU A 59 -21.65 -5.67 -22.17
N ARG A 60 -20.81 -6.55 -21.63
CA ARG A 60 -19.36 -6.61 -21.85
C ARG A 60 -18.88 -8.09 -21.86
N PRO A 61 -19.31 -8.91 -22.85
CA PRO A 61 -19.06 -10.36 -22.87
C PRO A 61 -17.58 -10.73 -22.83
N GLU A 62 -16.71 -9.88 -23.34
CA GLU A 62 -15.25 -10.05 -23.30
C GLU A 62 -14.67 -10.05 -21.88
N LEU A 63 -15.39 -9.48 -20.90
CA LEU A 63 -14.99 -9.42 -19.49
C LEU A 63 -15.50 -10.62 -18.68
N ALA A 64 -16.45 -11.41 -19.18
CA ALA A 64 -17.10 -12.48 -18.43
C ALA A 64 -16.11 -13.53 -17.93
N ASN A 65 -15.15 -13.92 -18.77
CA ASN A 65 -14.09 -14.88 -18.40
C ASN A 65 -12.94 -14.26 -17.62
N LYS A 66 -12.90 -12.92 -17.51
CA LYS A 66 -11.89 -12.17 -16.77
C LYS A 66 -12.36 -11.83 -15.34
N MET A 67 -13.65 -12.01 -15.05
CA MET A 67 -14.28 -11.76 -13.75
C MET A 67 -13.76 -12.69 -12.64
N THR A 68 -13.70 -12.20 -11.40
CA THR A 68 -13.46 -13.04 -10.22
C THR A 68 -14.54 -14.11 -10.04
N ASN A 69 -14.13 -15.36 -9.80
CA ASN A 69 -15.04 -16.49 -9.55
C ASN A 69 -15.74 -16.45 -8.17
N ASN A 70 -15.37 -15.49 -7.34
CA ASN A 70 -15.91 -15.26 -6.00
C ASN A 70 -16.11 -13.75 -5.85
N LEU A 71 -17.35 -13.32 -5.59
CA LEU A 71 -17.74 -11.92 -5.47
C LEU A 71 -17.70 -11.40 -4.02
N GLY A 72 -17.29 -12.25 -3.08
CA GLY A 72 -17.26 -11.92 -1.66
C GLY A 72 -17.55 -13.11 -0.76
N THR A 73 -17.34 -12.90 0.54
CA THR A 73 -17.65 -13.88 1.59
C THR A 73 -18.25 -13.19 2.80
N ALA A 74 -19.01 -13.95 3.60
CA ALA A 74 -19.38 -13.45 4.91
C ALA A 74 -18.12 -13.18 5.76
N LEU A 75 -18.28 -12.23 6.66
CA LEU A 75 -17.25 -11.59 7.44
C LEU A 75 -17.79 -11.37 8.85
N GLY A 76 -16.97 -11.65 9.86
CA GLY A 76 -17.32 -11.45 11.26
C GLY A 76 -16.07 -11.45 12.13
N ILE A 77 -16.01 -12.33 13.12
CA ILE A 77 -14.78 -12.57 13.89
C ILE A 77 -13.70 -13.13 12.96
N GLU A 78 -14.09 -14.06 12.09
CA GLU A 78 -13.27 -14.56 11.00
C GLU A 78 -13.28 -13.58 9.82
N PHE A 79 -12.13 -13.45 9.17
CA PHE A 79 -11.99 -12.57 8.01
C PHE A 79 -12.73 -13.12 6.79
N ARG A 80 -12.82 -14.45 6.66
CA ARG A 80 -13.41 -15.13 5.52
C ARG A 80 -14.12 -16.41 5.96
N GLU A 81 -15.44 -16.37 5.92
CA GLU A 81 -16.30 -17.54 6.10
C GLU A 81 -16.48 -18.26 4.76
N SER A 82 -15.67 -19.29 4.48
CA SER A 82 -15.61 -19.93 3.16
C SER A 82 -16.90 -20.65 2.73
N THR A 83 -17.72 -21.06 3.70
CA THR A 83 -19.00 -21.74 3.46
C THR A 83 -20.11 -20.78 3.05
N ILE A 84 -19.96 -19.48 3.35
CA ILE A 84 -20.92 -18.43 3.02
C ILE A 84 -20.25 -17.47 2.03
N ALA A 85 -20.04 -17.97 0.82
CA ALA A 85 -19.35 -17.25 -0.26
C ALA A 85 -20.28 -16.96 -1.44
N ILE A 86 -20.16 -15.79 -2.04
CA ILE A 86 -20.90 -15.39 -3.25
C ILE A 86 -20.19 -16.02 -4.46
N THR A 87 -20.63 -17.22 -4.81
CA THR A 87 -20.05 -18.04 -5.90
C THR A 87 -21.16 -18.75 -6.65
N SER A 88 -20.88 -19.21 -7.88
CA SER A 88 -21.86 -19.90 -8.73
C SER A 88 -22.51 -21.16 -8.13
N LYS A 89 -21.89 -21.77 -7.11
CA LYS A 89 -22.32 -23.05 -6.52
C LYS A 89 -22.90 -22.93 -5.11
N CYS A 90 -22.81 -21.76 -4.48
CA CYS A 90 -23.19 -21.59 -3.09
C CYS A 90 -24.70 -21.38 -2.95
N THR A 91 -25.41 -22.37 -2.43
CA THR A 91 -26.87 -22.33 -2.23
C THR A 91 -27.28 -21.76 -0.86
N ALA A 92 -26.31 -21.38 -0.01
CA ALA A 92 -26.59 -20.65 1.21
C ALA A 92 -27.36 -19.37 0.89
N ARG A 93 -28.27 -18.98 1.77
CA ARG A 93 -29.08 -17.76 1.61
C ARG A 93 -28.50 -16.65 2.46
N ALA A 94 -28.39 -15.46 1.88
CA ALA A 94 -28.10 -14.27 2.65
C ALA A 94 -29.21 -14.05 3.68
N LYS A 95 -28.84 -13.57 4.87
CA LYS A 95 -29.81 -13.24 5.92
C LYS A 95 -29.59 -11.81 6.39
N LYS A 96 -30.70 -11.14 6.72
CA LYS A 96 -30.70 -9.88 7.47
C LYS A 96 -29.72 -9.94 8.64
N GLY A 97 -28.87 -8.93 8.76
CA GLY A 97 -27.87 -8.84 9.82
C GLY A 97 -26.53 -9.50 9.51
N MET A 98 -26.43 -10.26 8.42
CA MET A 98 -25.13 -10.74 7.93
C MET A 98 -24.29 -9.58 7.42
N THR A 99 -22.98 -9.70 7.60
CA THR A 99 -22.00 -8.78 7.02
C THR A 99 -21.17 -9.53 6.00
N PHE A 100 -20.95 -8.94 4.84
CA PHE A 100 -20.11 -9.49 3.78
C PHE A 100 -18.96 -8.55 3.48
N GLN A 101 -17.81 -9.13 3.16
CA GLN A 101 -16.82 -8.44 2.35
C GLN A 101 -17.14 -8.77 0.89
N ILE A 102 -17.59 -7.78 0.12
CA ILE A 102 -17.77 -7.94 -1.31
C ILE A 102 -16.50 -7.53 -2.03
N SER A 103 -16.14 -8.27 -3.07
CA SER A 103 -14.96 -8.00 -3.87
C SER A 103 -15.19 -8.50 -5.28
N ILE A 104 -15.21 -7.59 -6.25
CA ILE A 104 -15.38 -7.91 -7.67
C ILE A 104 -14.24 -7.27 -8.45
N GLY A 105 -13.71 -8.03 -9.41
CA GLY A 105 -12.63 -7.54 -10.25
C GLY A 105 -12.54 -8.25 -11.58
N PHE A 106 -11.75 -7.65 -12.46
CA PHE A 106 -11.34 -8.21 -13.74
C PHE A 106 -9.82 -8.35 -13.75
N SER A 107 -9.35 -9.51 -14.19
CA SER A 107 -7.92 -9.82 -14.28
C SER A 107 -7.51 -10.09 -15.73
N SER A 108 -6.21 -10.00 -16.01
CA SER A 108 -5.66 -10.25 -17.36
C SER A 108 -6.28 -9.34 -18.43
N LEU A 109 -6.46 -8.05 -18.10
CA LEU A 109 -6.93 -7.04 -19.04
C LEU A 109 -5.75 -6.55 -19.89
N ASP A 110 -5.97 -6.41 -21.19
CA ASP A 110 -4.93 -6.00 -22.14
C ASP A 110 -4.80 -4.48 -22.15
N ASN A 111 -3.58 -3.98 -22.02
CA ASN A 111 -3.26 -2.56 -22.15
C ASN A 111 -2.36 -2.35 -23.39
N PRO A 112 -2.92 -1.96 -24.54
CA PRO A 112 -2.17 -1.78 -25.77
C PRO A 112 -1.14 -0.64 -25.67
N ASP A 113 -1.35 0.33 -24.77
CA ASP A 113 -0.48 1.49 -24.57
C ASP A 113 0.68 1.20 -23.58
N GLY A 114 0.80 -0.04 -23.11
CA GLY A 114 1.86 -0.48 -22.21
C GLY A 114 3.24 -0.38 -22.86
N LYS A 115 4.14 0.40 -22.25
CA LYS A 115 5.51 0.62 -22.75
C LYS A 115 6.46 -0.55 -22.43
N ASP A 116 6.17 -1.30 -21.39
CA ASP A 116 6.95 -2.45 -20.92
C ASP A 116 6.04 -3.66 -20.69
N ASP A 117 6.65 -4.85 -20.54
CA ASP A 117 5.88 -6.09 -20.42
C ASP A 117 4.97 -6.13 -19.18
N GLN A 118 5.31 -5.36 -18.13
CA GLN A 118 4.51 -5.26 -16.91
C GLN A 118 3.29 -4.36 -17.09
N SER A 119 3.36 -3.33 -17.93
CA SER A 119 2.24 -2.42 -18.20
C SER A 119 1.31 -2.92 -19.31
N LYS A 120 1.66 -3.96 -20.06
CA LYS A 120 0.80 -4.56 -21.10
C LYS A 120 -0.41 -5.31 -20.56
N VAL A 121 -0.38 -5.72 -19.30
CA VAL A 121 -1.49 -6.43 -18.66
C VAL A 121 -1.82 -5.74 -17.34
N TYR A 122 -3.10 -5.50 -17.10
CA TYR A 122 -3.58 -4.90 -15.86
C TYR A 122 -4.77 -5.67 -15.27
N ALA A 123 -5.16 -5.26 -14.07
CA ALA A 123 -6.33 -5.78 -13.38
C ALA A 123 -7.04 -4.64 -12.66
N LEU A 124 -8.35 -4.78 -12.49
CA LEU A 124 -9.18 -3.89 -11.71
C LEU A 124 -9.81 -4.69 -10.59
N PHE A 125 -9.80 -4.16 -9.38
CA PHE A 125 -10.39 -4.79 -8.21
C PHE A 125 -10.97 -3.75 -7.25
N ILE A 126 -12.22 -3.95 -6.87
CA ILE A 126 -12.93 -3.12 -5.90
C ILE A 126 -13.61 -4.01 -4.87
N GLY A 127 -13.81 -3.46 -3.69
CA GLY A 127 -14.45 -4.21 -2.62
C GLY A 127 -14.72 -3.35 -1.40
N ASP A 128 -15.79 -3.69 -0.71
CA ASP A 128 -16.34 -2.95 0.40
C ASP A 128 -16.87 -3.92 1.46
N THR A 129 -16.97 -3.44 2.70
CA THR A 129 -17.67 -4.17 3.76
C THR A 129 -19.12 -3.71 3.76
N ILE A 130 -20.06 -4.64 3.67
CA ILE A 130 -21.49 -4.34 3.52
C ILE A 130 -22.34 -5.11 4.55
N PHE A 131 -23.47 -4.52 4.90
CA PHE A 131 -24.45 -5.08 5.83
C PHE A 131 -25.76 -5.41 5.08
N VAL A 132 -26.25 -6.64 5.25
CA VAL A 132 -27.45 -7.12 4.57
C VAL A 132 -28.70 -6.62 5.29
N ASN A 133 -29.51 -5.87 4.56
CA ASN A 133 -30.80 -5.36 5.01
C ASN A 133 -31.94 -6.32 4.63
N GLU A 134 -33.14 -6.06 5.18
CA GLU A 134 -34.31 -6.93 4.96
C GLU A 134 -34.90 -6.73 3.56
N ASN A 135 -35.38 -5.52 3.26
CA ASN A 135 -36.03 -5.19 1.97
C ASN A 135 -35.33 -4.08 1.19
N GLU A 136 -34.22 -3.57 1.71
CA GLU A 136 -33.45 -2.46 1.13
C GLU A 136 -32.12 -2.97 0.56
N PRO A 137 -31.49 -2.24 -0.38
CA PRO A 137 -30.12 -2.52 -0.78
C PRO A 137 -29.17 -2.58 0.42
N CYS A 138 -28.09 -3.35 0.31
CA CYS A 138 -27.08 -3.46 1.34
C CYS A 138 -26.49 -2.09 1.73
N THR A 139 -26.25 -1.90 3.03
CA THR A 139 -25.57 -0.70 3.54
C THR A 139 -24.06 -0.87 3.44
N ILE A 140 -23.38 0.05 2.78
CA ILE A 140 -21.91 0.11 2.73
C ILE A 140 -21.39 0.65 4.07
N LEU A 141 -20.50 -0.10 4.73
CA LEU A 141 -19.90 0.27 6.01
C LEU A 141 -18.51 0.93 5.85
N THR A 142 -17.93 0.88 4.65
CA THR A 142 -16.64 1.47 4.32
C THR A 142 -16.78 2.87 3.73
N SER A 143 -16.26 3.87 4.44
CA SER A 143 -16.25 5.27 4.03
C SER A 143 -15.02 5.61 3.19
N SER A 144 -15.00 5.16 1.93
CA SER A 144 -13.94 5.49 0.97
C SER A 144 -14.51 5.76 -0.42
N LYS A 145 -14.17 6.93 -0.97
CA LYS A 145 -14.59 7.34 -2.32
C LYS A 145 -13.97 6.41 -3.36
N LYS A 146 -14.73 6.11 -4.42
CA LYS A 146 -14.33 5.19 -5.48
C LYS A 146 -14.61 5.68 -6.89
N ASP A 147 -15.19 6.87 -7.06
CA ASP A 147 -15.40 7.44 -8.39
C ASP A 147 -14.06 7.68 -9.09
N ILE A 148 -14.08 7.63 -10.42
CA ILE A 148 -12.88 7.79 -11.25
C ILE A 148 -12.09 9.06 -10.91
N SER A 149 -12.78 10.16 -10.58
CA SER A 149 -12.17 11.45 -10.21
C SER A 149 -11.35 11.41 -8.92
N HIS A 150 -11.60 10.43 -8.05
CA HIS A 150 -10.91 10.28 -6.76
C HIS A 150 -9.78 9.24 -6.81
N ILE A 151 -9.80 8.34 -7.79
CA ILE A 151 -8.85 7.23 -7.90
C ILE A 151 -7.88 7.37 -9.09
N ALA A 152 -8.20 8.23 -10.05
CA ALA A 152 -7.31 8.56 -11.16
C ALA A 152 -6.25 9.59 -10.73
N ILE A 153 -4.99 9.28 -11.03
CA ILE A 153 -3.83 10.10 -10.76
C ILE A 153 -3.27 10.53 -12.11
N ILE A 154 -3.39 11.82 -12.42
CA ILE A 154 -2.82 12.39 -13.65
C ILE A 154 -1.47 13.00 -13.34
N LEU A 155 -0.42 12.43 -13.92
CA LEU A 155 0.94 12.97 -13.87
C LEU A 155 1.13 13.86 -15.10
N LYS A 156 1.37 15.16 -14.87
CA LYS A 156 1.83 16.06 -15.94
C LYS A 156 3.26 15.68 -16.29
N ASP A 157 3.53 15.33 -17.55
CA ASP A 157 4.90 15.31 -18.07
C ASP A 157 5.36 16.77 -18.22
N ASP A 158 6.53 17.11 -17.67
CA ASP A 158 7.12 18.47 -17.67
C ASP A 158 7.55 18.95 -19.10
N GLY A 159 6.83 18.57 -20.17
CA GLY A 159 7.22 18.83 -21.55
C GLY A 159 6.10 18.90 -22.59
N GLY A 160 4.82 19.07 -22.21
CA GLY A 160 3.70 19.15 -23.17
C GLY A 160 2.79 20.34 -22.90
N GLN A 161 2.38 21.01 -23.98
CA GLN A 161 1.59 22.25 -24.03
C GLN A 161 0.29 22.21 -23.21
N ASP A 162 -0.06 23.37 -22.65
CA ASP A 162 -1.33 23.65 -21.98
C ASP A 162 -2.49 23.47 -22.96
N ASP A 163 -3.21 22.35 -22.84
CA ASP A 163 -4.60 22.28 -23.26
C ASP A 163 -5.48 22.62 -22.04
N GLU A 164 -6.20 23.73 -22.17
CA GLU A 164 -7.22 24.19 -21.21
C GLU A 164 -8.27 23.09 -21.02
N VAL A 165 -8.41 22.60 -19.78
CA VAL A 165 -9.58 21.84 -19.36
C VAL A 165 -10.12 22.43 -18.06
N ASP A 166 -11.42 22.68 -18.11
CA ASP A 166 -12.30 23.44 -17.23
C ASP A 166 -12.13 23.24 -15.71
N GLU A 167 -12.38 24.32 -14.98
CA GLU A 167 -12.16 24.46 -13.54
C GLU A 167 -13.00 23.49 -12.68
N THR A 168 -12.32 22.73 -11.82
CA THR A 168 -12.88 22.21 -10.55
C THR A 168 -11.89 22.44 -9.40
N PRO A 169 -12.35 22.66 -8.16
CA PRO A 169 -11.60 23.43 -7.18
C PRO A 169 -10.41 22.64 -6.64
N ALA A 170 -9.21 23.05 -7.04
CA ALA A 170 -7.96 22.52 -6.53
C ALA A 170 -7.77 22.94 -5.06
N ILE A 171 -7.67 21.94 -4.19
CA ILE A 171 -7.16 22.08 -2.83
C ILE A 171 -5.69 22.50 -2.93
N GLN A 172 -5.40 23.76 -2.61
CA GLN A 172 -4.05 24.31 -2.59
C GLN A 172 -3.24 23.71 -1.42
N PRO A 173 -2.09 23.06 -1.65
CA PRO A 173 -1.11 22.88 -0.61
C PRO A 173 -0.29 24.18 -0.52
N ARG A 174 -0.48 24.94 0.57
CA ARG A 174 0.44 26.01 0.97
C ARG A 174 1.85 25.42 1.13
N ARG A 175 2.72 25.63 0.15
CA ARG A 175 4.16 25.48 0.31
C ARG A 175 4.75 26.85 0.64
N ALA A 176 5.42 26.90 1.78
CA ALA A 176 6.24 28.02 2.21
C ALA A 176 7.22 28.42 1.10
N ALA A 177 7.35 29.73 0.89
CA ALA A 177 8.26 30.33 -0.05
C ALA A 177 9.71 29.93 0.29
N VAL A 178 10.35 29.18 -0.59
CA VAL A 178 11.81 29.14 -0.69
C VAL A 178 12.16 30.16 -1.77
N GLU A 179 12.73 31.29 -1.37
CA GLU A 179 13.22 32.33 -2.25
C GLU A 179 14.16 31.74 -3.30
N LYS A 180 13.72 31.75 -4.55
CA LYS A 180 14.61 31.56 -5.70
C LYS A 180 15.54 32.76 -5.77
N VAL A 181 16.80 32.56 -5.39
CA VAL A 181 17.89 33.43 -5.81
C VAL A 181 17.90 33.41 -7.34
N ARG A 182 17.47 34.51 -7.95
CA ARG A 182 17.57 34.76 -9.40
C ARG A 182 19.06 34.77 -9.76
N ALA A 183 19.51 33.77 -10.51
CA ALA A 183 20.80 33.83 -11.17
C ALA A 183 20.69 34.78 -12.37
N ASP A 184 21.62 35.74 -12.39
CA ASP A 184 21.81 36.79 -13.38
C ASP A 184 21.87 36.24 -14.84
N PRO A 185 21.27 36.89 -15.85
CA PRO A 185 21.28 36.42 -17.24
C PRO A 185 22.60 36.65 -18.00
N SER A 186 23.68 37.08 -17.35
CA SER A 186 24.89 37.58 -18.02
C SER A 186 26.15 36.71 -17.83
N ALA A 187 25.99 35.38 -17.80
CA ALA A 187 27.13 34.45 -17.85
C ALA A 187 27.42 34.01 -19.29
N PRO A 188 28.68 34.05 -19.78
CA PRO A 188 29.02 33.80 -21.19
C PRO A 188 28.59 32.38 -21.60
N GLU A 189 27.99 32.22 -22.78
CA GLU A 189 27.54 30.92 -23.33
C GLU A 189 28.64 29.84 -23.32
N GLU A 190 29.91 30.25 -23.43
CA GLU A 190 31.07 29.35 -23.30
C GLU A 190 31.11 28.62 -21.94
N SER A 191 30.81 29.30 -20.83
CA SER A 191 30.85 28.68 -19.51
C SER A 191 29.73 27.66 -19.31
N ARG A 192 28.59 27.83 -20.00
CA ARG A 192 27.49 26.83 -20.02
C ARG A 192 27.87 25.58 -20.80
N GLN A 193 28.49 25.75 -21.96
CA GLN A 193 28.96 24.62 -22.79
C GLN A 193 30.08 23.84 -22.10
N ASP A 194 31.00 24.54 -21.43
CA ASP A 194 32.06 23.89 -20.66
C ASP A 194 31.51 23.14 -19.45
N ASN A 195 30.53 23.69 -18.72
CA ASN A 195 29.89 22.96 -17.63
C ASN A 195 29.13 21.72 -18.13
N GLN A 196 28.41 21.81 -19.25
CA GLN A 196 27.75 20.64 -19.85
C GLN A 196 28.76 19.58 -20.29
N LYS A 197 29.88 19.97 -20.93
CA LYS A 197 30.98 19.05 -21.28
C LYS A 197 31.62 18.41 -20.05
N THR A 198 31.79 19.17 -18.97
CA THR A 198 32.40 18.66 -17.73
C THR A 198 31.46 17.68 -17.02
N LEU A 199 30.15 17.95 -17.03
CA LEU A 199 29.13 17.04 -16.51
C LEU A 199 29.05 15.74 -17.33
N LEU A 200 29.11 15.83 -18.66
CA LEU A 200 29.19 14.66 -19.55
C LEU A 200 30.47 13.86 -19.32
N ARG A 201 31.62 14.51 -19.13
CA ARG A 201 32.88 13.83 -18.82
C ARG A 201 32.79 13.09 -17.49
N ARG A 202 32.24 13.70 -16.45
CA ARG A 202 32.00 13.04 -15.15
C ARG A 202 31.01 11.88 -15.24
N LEU A 203 30.01 11.99 -16.12
CA LEU A 203 29.05 10.91 -16.37
C LEU A 203 29.75 9.71 -17.03
N ASN A 204 30.59 9.98 -18.03
CA ASN A 204 31.37 8.96 -18.73
C ASN A 204 32.46 8.34 -17.84
N GLU A 205 33.19 9.13 -17.06
CA GLU A 205 34.16 8.63 -16.07
C GLU A 205 33.47 7.71 -15.04
N ARG A 206 32.25 8.07 -14.58
CA ARG A 206 31.46 7.20 -13.68
C ARG A 206 30.95 5.93 -14.38
N ALA A 207 30.64 6.00 -15.67
CA ALA A 207 30.23 4.84 -16.46
C ALA A 207 31.43 3.89 -16.71
N GLU A 208 32.61 4.43 -17.02
CA GLU A 208 33.86 3.67 -17.14
C GLU A 208 34.25 3.03 -15.82
N VAL A 209 34.15 3.73 -14.68
CA VAL A 209 34.38 3.12 -13.36
C VAL A 209 33.40 1.99 -13.09
N ARG A 210 32.12 2.11 -13.48
CA ARG A 210 31.14 1.01 -13.35
C ARG A 210 31.47 -0.19 -14.24
N LEU A 211 31.90 0.05 -15.48
CA LEU A 211 32.25 -0.98 -16.45
C LEU A 211 33.57 -1.69 -16.10
N THR A 212 34.57 -0.94 -15.64
CA THR A 212 35.86 -1.48 -15.20
C THR A 212 35.77 -2.18 -13.83
N SER A 213 34.85 -1.77 -12.96
CA SER A 213 34.54 -2.50 -11.70
C SER A 213 33.74 -3.80 -11.93
N GLN A 214 33.25 -4.05 -13.16
CA GLN A 214 32.57 -5.29 -13.54
C GLN A 214 33.52 -6.33 -14.17
N GLY A 215 34.74 -5.94 -14.54
CA GLY A 215 35.81 -6.86 -14.93
C GLY A 215 36.68 -7.22 -13.73
N ASP A 216 36.79 -8.51 -13.42
CA ASP A 216 37.68 -9.06 -12.40
C ASP A 216 37.37 -8.72 -10.93
N LYS A 217 36.22 -9.23 -10.46
CA LYS A 217 36.12 -9.97 -9.18
C LYS A 217 34.71 -10.55 -9.05
N VAL A 218 34.58 -11.84 -9.31
CA VAL A 218 33.53 -12.66 -8.70
C VAL A 218 33.90 -12.80 -7.21
N SER A 219 33.76 -11.72 -6.45
CA SER A 219 33.51 -11.86 -5.02
C SER A 219 32.03 -12.12 -4.90
N SER A 220 31.67 -13.35 -4.57
CA SER A 220 30.34 -13.69 -4.07
C SER A 220 30.00 -12.74 -2.91
N GLU A 221 29.29 -11.65 -3.19
CA GLU A 221 28.64 -10.87 -2.14
C GLU A 221 27.64 -11.81 -1.49
N LYS A 222 28.03 -12.37 -0.35
CA LYS A 222 27.15 -13.19 0.49
C LYS A 222 25.90 -12.35 0.73
N ALA A 223 24.76 -12.82 0.23
CA ALA A 223 23.45 -12.30 0.61
C ALA A 223 23.44 -12.11 2.12
N ARG A 224 23.31 -10.85 2.58
CA ARG A 224 23.27 -10.56 4.01
C ARG A 224 22.00 -11.20 4.55
N LYS A 225 22.15 -12.31 5.28
CA LYS A 225 21.03 -13.02 5.92
C LYS A 225 20.33 -12.05 6.86
N ILE A 226 19.02 -11.88 6.69
CA ILE A 226 18.19 -11.22 7.69
C ILE A 226 18.42 -11.97 9.01
N ASN A 227 18.85 -11.24 10.04
CA ASN A 227 19.20 -11.85 11.30
C ASN A 227 17.90 -12.22 12.03
N ASN A 228 17.61 -13.51 12.17
CA ASN A 228 16.46 -13.99 12.92
C ASN A 228 16.72 -13.73 14.41
N ALA A 229 16.08 -12.70 14.94
CA ALA A 229 16.27 -12.24 16.31
C ALA A 229 15.87 -13.27 17.38
N TYR A 230 14.73 -13.93 17.19
CA TYR A 230 14.23 -14.96 18.09
C TYR A 230 14.19 -16.30 17.36
N LYS A 231 14.75 -17.34 17.98
CA LYS A 231 14.75 -18.72 17.47
C LYS A 231 13.59 -19.56 18.01
N SER A 232 12.98 -19.12 19.10
CA SER A 232 11.86 -19.79 19.78
C SER A 232 10.97 -18.77 20.48
N GLU A 233 9.68 -19.07 20.61
CA GLU A 233 8.69 -18.20 21.26
C GLU A 233 9.09 -17.78 22.68
N GLY A 234 9.74 -18.67 23.46
CA GLY A 234 10.21 -18.37 24.81
C GLY A 234 11.32 -17.31 24.91
N GLN A 235 11.88 -16.85 23.80
CA GLN A 235 12.86 -15.75 23.78
C GLN A 235 12.21 -14.37 23.65
N LEU A 236 10.92 -14.31 23.35
CA LEU A 236 10.18 -13.06 23.27
C LEU A 236 10.04 -12.46 24.69
N PRO A 237 10.37 -11.17 24.89
CA PRO A 237 10.24 -10.53 26.20
C PRO A 237 8.80 -10.61 26.72
N GLN A 238 8.64 -11.00 27.99
CA GLN A 238 7.35 -11.06 28.69
C GLN A 238 7.04 -9.71 29.34
N ASP A 239 7.14 -8.64 28.55
CA ASP A 239 6.92 -7.27 29.03
C ASP A 239 5.43 -6.92 28.96
N PRO A 240 4.84 -6.27 30.00
CA PRO A 240 3.46 -5.83 29.99
C PRO A 240 3.11 -4.93 28.79
N ASP A 241 4.06 -4.12 28.30
CA ASP A 241 3.83 -3.27 27.14
C ASP A 241 3.57 -4.08 25.86
N ILE A 242 4.15 -5.28 25.75
CA ILE A 242 3.91 -6.19 24.61
C ILE A 242 2.52 -6.83 24.72
N GLN A 243 2.11 -7.18 25.94
CA GLN A 243 0.77 -7.74 26.21
C GLN A 243 -0.34 -6.71 25.96
N ASP A 244 -0.08 -5.44 26.29
CA ASP A 244 -0.94 -4.29 26.00
C ASP A 244 -0.94 -3.87 24.52
N LEU A 245 -0.23 -4.60 23.66
CA LEU A 245 -0.07 -4.30 22.22
C LEU A 245 0.50 -2.88 21.98
N LYS A 246 1.44 -2.44 22.81
CA LYS A 246 2.24 -1.23 22.57
C LYS A 246 3.46 -1.58 21.74
N LEU A 247 4.06 -0.57 21.11
CA LEU A 247 5.33 -0.74 20.44
C LEU A 247 6.41 -0.96 21.50
N TYR A 248 7.23 -1.99 21.30
CA TYR A 248 8.30 -2.33 22.22
C TYR A 248 9.61 -2.53 21.48
N MET A 249 10.70 -2.04 22.08
CA MET A 249 12.04 -2.21 21.54
C MET A 249 12.85 -3.12 22.46
N ASP A 250 13.17 -4.33 22.00
CA ASP A 250 14.12 -5.18 22.68
C ASP A 250 15.55 -4.75 22.32
N LYS A 251 16.22 -4.13 23.29
CA LYS A 251 17.61 -3.67 23.18
C LYS A 251 18.62 -4.82 23.16
N ARG A 252 18.27 -6.02 23.65
CA ARG A 252 19.18 -7.17 23.73
C ARG A 252 19.36 -7.84 22.38
N TYR A 253 18.26 -7.97 21.64
CA TYR A 253 18.25 -8.59 20.31
C TYR A 253 18.05 -7.56 19.18
N GLU A 254 18.15 -6.26 19.51
CA GLU A 254 18.03 -5.15 18.55
C GLU A 254 16.78 -5.29 17.67
N THR A 255 15.65 -5.61 18.33
CA THR A 255 14.43 -6.05 17.66
C THR A 255 13.24 -5.23 18.10
N LEU A 256 12.56 -4.67 17.11
CA LEU A 256 11.32 -3.92 17.27
C LEU A 256 10.13 -4.88 17.23
N ILE A 257 9.35 -4.91 18.30
CA ILE A 257 8.12 -5.70 18.38
C ILE A 257 6.96 -4.78 18.01
N LEU A 258 6.31 -5.14 16.91
CA LEU A 258 5.25 -4.38 16.27
C LEU A 258 3.94 -5.16 16.37
N PRO A 259 2.88 -4.60 16.97
CA PRO A 259 1.57 -5.24 16.98
C PRO A 259 0.97 -5.16 15.57
N ILE A 260 0.85 -6.30 14.90
CA ILE A 260 0.20 -6.42 13.59
C ILE A 260 -1.03 -7.30 13.78
N ASN A 261 -2.21 -6.76 13.47
CA ASN A 261 -3.50 -7.47 13.60
C ASN A 261 -3.74 -8.10 14.98
N GLY A 262 -3.25 -7.47 16.06
CA GLY A 262 -3.39 -7.97 17.44
C GLY A 262 -2.36 -9.02 17.84
N THR A 263 -1.34 -9.28 17.01
CA THR A 263 -0.24 -10.20 17.32
C THR A 263 1.08 -9.42 17.42
N PRO A 264 1.85 -9.57 18.51
CA PRO A 264 3.17 -8.96 18.64
C PRO A 264 4.14 -9.62 17.65
N THR A 265 4.55 -8.87 16.63
CA THR A 265 5.37 -9.36 15.52
C THR A 265 6.77 -8.75 15.59
N PRO A 266 7.83 -9.56 15.74
CA PRO A 266 9.18 -9.06 15.88
C PRO A 266 9.86 -8.76 14.54
N PHE A 267 10.50 -7.59 14.45
CA PHE A 267 11.32 -7.15 13.31
C PHE A 267 12.70 -6.72 13.79
N HIS A 268 13.74 -7.41 13.32
CA HIS A 268 15.12 -7.00 13.60
C HIS A 268 15.41 -5.62 12.98
N ILE A 269 16.25 -4.82 13.62
CA ILE A 269 16.55 -3.45 13.17
C ILE A 269 17.08 -3.37 11.74
N SER A 270 17.78 -4.42 11.28
CA SER A 270 18.30 -4.54 9.91
C SER A 270 17.22 -4.60 8.84
N ALA A 271 15.98 -4.97 9.19
CA ALA A 271 14.86 -4.98 8.24
C ALA A 271 14.29 -3.57 8.01
N ILE A 272 14.59 -2.62 8.89
CA ILE A 272 14.03 -1.27 8.88
C ILE A 272 14.94 -0.34 8.06
N LYS A 273 14.40 0.20 6.98
CA LYS A 273 15.08 1.14 6.09
C LYS A 273 15.16 2.54 6.69
N ASN A 274 14.02 3.09 7.10
CA ASN A 274 13.95 4.37 7.78
C ASN A 274 12.65 4.48 8.58
N VAL A 275 12.60 5.46 9.48
CA VAL A 275 11.43 5.77 10.28
C VAL A 275 11.22 7.28 10.27
N SER A 276 9.95 7.70 10.21
CA SER A 276 9.55 9.10 10.28
C SER A 276 8.41 9.29 11.26
N LEU A 277 8.48 10.34 12.09
CA LEU A 277 7.42 10.77 13.00
C LEU A 277 6.81 12.06 12.46
N ALA A 278 5.48 12.09 12.31
CA ALA A 278 4.73 13.28 11.90
C ALA A 278 3.65 13.60 12.93
N VAL A 279 3.39 14.89 13.16
CA VAL A 279 2.34 15.39 14.06
C VAL A 279 1.33 16.14 13.21
N GLU A 280 0.09 15.66 13.17
CA GLU A 280 -1.00 16.28 12.39
C GLU A 280 -2.20 16.51 13.30
N GLY A 281 -2.41 17.77 13.70
CA GLY A 281 -3.49 18.16 14.60
C GLY A 281 -3.43 17.41 15.94
N GLU A 282 -4.49 16.67 16.24
CA GLU A 282 -4.63 15.89 17.48
C GLU A 282 -4.00 14.48 17.41
N TYR A 283 -3.32 14.12 16.33
CA TYR A 283 -2.74 12.78 16.15
C TYR A 283 -1.24 12.81 15.85
N ILE A 284 -0.53 11.77 16.30
CA ILE A 284 0.86 11.50 15.93
C ILE A 284 0.90 10.22 15.09
N TYR A 285 1.68 10.27 14.01
CA TYR A 285 1.91 9.18 13.09
C TYR A 285 3.37 8.75 13.15
N LEU A 286 3.60 7.45 13.42
CA LEU A 286 4.91 6.82 13.31
C LEU A 286 4.90 5.90 12.09
N ARG A 287 5.65 6.28 11.06
CA ARG A 287 5.79 5.52 9.82
C ARG A 287 7.14 4.82 9.78
N ILE A 288 7.12 3.52 9.52
CA ILE A 288 8.27 2.64 9.45
C ILE A 288 8.33 2.08 8.03
N ASN A 289 9.42 2.34 7.32
CA ASN A 289 9.68 1.76 6.02
C ASN A 289 10.65 0.60 6.17
N PHE A 290 10.36 -0.52 5.53
CA PHE A 290 11.21 -1.71 5.54
C PHE A 290 11.92 -1.88 4.20
N PHE A 291 12.97 -2.68 4.20
CA PHE A 291 13.53 -3.17 2.96
C PHE A 291 12.62 -4.24 2.37
N HIS A 292 12.37 -4.15 1.07
CA HIS A 292 11.56 -5.08 0.31
C HIS A 292 12.22 -5.33 -1.06
N PRO A 293 11.99 -6.48 -1.71
CA PRO A 293 12.48 -6.73 -3.05
C PRO A 293 12.00 -5.66 -4.04
N GLY A 294 12.87 -5.25 -4.96
CA GLY A 294 12.58 -4.18 -5.95
C GLY A 294 12.58 -2.76 -5.38
N GLY A 295 12.93 -2.59 -4.10
CA GLY A 295 13.12 -1.27 -3.50
C GLY A 295 14.45 -0.61 -3.91
N ILE A 296 14.50 0.71 -3.88
CA ILE A 296 15.75 1.45 -4.16
C ILE A 296 16.71 1.30 -2.95
N GLY A 297 17.86 0.65 -3.16
CA GLY A 297 18.98 0.57 -2.22
C GLY A 297 19.72 -0.78 -2.24
N LYS A 298 21.04 -0.78 -1.99
CA LYS A 298 21.92 -1.97 -2.07
C LYS A 298 21.45 -3.19 -1.25
N GLN A 299 20.61 -2.98 -0.24
CA GLN A 299 20.09 -4.04 0.65
C GLN A 299 18.80 -4.69 0.14
N ALA A 300 18.12 -4.11 -0.87
CA ALA A 300 16.89 -4.64 -1.44
C ALA A 300 17.13 -5.84 -2.37
N ASP A 301 18.32 -5.92 -2.99
CA ASP A 301 18.67 -6.98 -3.95
C ASP A 301 19.07 -8.31 -3.29
N THR A 302 19.35 -8.30 -1.97
CA THR A 302 19.75 -9.48 -1.18
C THR A 302 18.60 -10.15 -0.43
N ILE A 303 17.39 -9.60 -0.52
CA ILE A 303 16.21 -10.06 0.22
C ILE A 303 15.45 -11.01 -0.68
N ASP A 304 15.34 -12.29 -0.25
CA ASP A 304 14.72 -13.46 -0.91
C ASP A 304 13.84 -13.07 -2.13
N LYS A 305 12.57 -13.41 -2.27
CA LYS A 305 11.60 -12.93 -3.28
C LYS A 305 10.34 -13.78 -3.14
N GLU A 306 10.49 -14.98 -2.58
CA GLU A 306 9.43 -15.94 -2.31
C GLU A 306 8.67 -15.66 -1.00
N ASN A 307 9.20 -14.80 -0.11
CA ASN A 307 8.53 -14.43 1.15
C ASN A 307 7.55 -13.27 1.00
N VAL A 308 6.66 -13.10 1.99
CA VAL A 308 5.78 -11.93 2.10
C VAL A 308 6.52 -10.78 2.78
N TYR A 309 6.46 -9.58 2.20
CA TYR A 309 7.14 -8.39 2.72
C TYR A 309 6.16 -7.28 3.06
N ILE A 310 6.47 -6.53 4.10
CA ILE A 310 5.81 -5.26 4.42
C ILE A 310 6.69 -4.16 3.85
N LYS A 311 6.14 -3.28 3.01
CA LYS A 311 6.87 -2.12 2.47
C LYS A 311 6.92 -0.97 3.46
N GLU A 312 5.75 -0.60 3.98
CA GLU A 312 5.54 0.51 4.90
C GLU A 312 4.50 0.10 5.93
N LEU A 313 4.72 0.47 7.20
CA LEU A 313 3.76 0.33 8.29
C LEU A 313 3.63 1.66 9.02
N THR A 314 2.41 2.13 9.22
CA THR A 314 2.14 3.39 9.91
C THR A 314 1.23 3.16 11.13
N TYR A 315 1.69 3.59 12.29
CA TYR A 315 0.91 3.64 13.52
C TYR A 315 0.41 5.05 13.78
N ARG A 316 -0.85 5.17 14.24
CA ARG A 316 -1.48 6.43 14.61
C ARG A 316 -1.90 6.37 16.07
N ALA A 317 -1.55 7.39 16.86
CA ALA A 317 -2.02 7.55 18.23
C ALA A 317 -2.57 8.96 18.45
N SER A 318 -3.59 9.08 19.29
CA SER A 318 -4.09 10.39 19.74
C SER A 318 -3.03 11.07 20.62
N ASN A 319 -2.86 12.37 20.37
CA ASN A 319 -2.00 13.28 21.12
C ASN A 319 -2.81 14.20 22.04
N ASP A 320 -4.07 13.85 22.30
CA ASP A 320 -4.94 14.60 23.19
C ASP A 320 -4.40 14.51 24.63
N LYS A 321 -4.11 15.66 25.22
CA LYS A 321 -3.55 15.80 26.58
C LYS A 321 -4.64 16.18 27.57
N LYS A 322 -5.78 15.49 27.51
CA LYS A 322 -6.86 15.67 28.49
C LYS A 322 -6.59 14.79 29.72
N ASP A 323 -6.69 15.41 30.89
CA ASP A 323 -6.78 14.79 32.22
C ASP A 323 -5.57 13.97 32.72
N ASP A 324 -4.36 14.53 32.78
CA ASP A 324 -3.16 13.96 33.47
C ASP A 324 -2.75 12.51 33.10
N VAL A 325 -3.41 11.90 32.12
CA VAL A 325 -3.07 10.58 31.58
C VAL A 325 -1.99 10.75 30.52
N VAL A 326 -0.93 9.96 30.63
CA VAL A 326 0.15 9.89 29.64
C VAL A 326 -0.45 9.57 28.26
N PRO A 327 -0.34 10.46 27.26
CA PRO A 327 -0.95 10.24 25.96
C PRO A 327 -0.40 8.97 25.29
N ALA A 328 -1.24 8.24 24.57
CA ALA A 328 -0.80 7.07 23.80
C ALA A 328 0.31 7.42 22.78
N SER A 329 0.34 8.67 22.32
CA SER A 329 1.39 9.20 21.44
C SER A 329 2.80 9.21 22.05
N ASN A 330 2.93 9.14 23.38
CA ASN A 330 4.23 9.05 24.05
C ASN A 330 4.95 7.74 23.73
N ASN A 331 4.22 6.62 23.59
CA ASN A 331 4.83 5.36 23.20
C ASN A 331 5.44 5.46 21.79
N LEU A 332 4.71 6.05 20.82
CA LEU A 332 5.23 6.27 19.45
C LEU A 332 6.49 7.15 19.46
N SER A 333 6.46 8.26 20.20
CA SER A 333 7.57 9.21 20.29
C SER A 333 8.80 8.61 20.99
N HIS A 334 8.58 7.79 22.03
CA HIS A 334 9.63 7.10 22.75
C HIS A 334 10.30 6.04 21.87
N VAL A 335 9.51 5.18 21.25
CA VAL A 335 10.02 4.12 20.37
C VAL A 335 10.73 4.69 19.15
N HIS A 336 10.24 5.79 18.56
CA HIS A 336 10.94 6.50 17.49
C HIS A 336 12.38 6.87 17.88
N LYS A 337 12.59 7.43 19.08
CA LYS A 337 13.92 7.77 19.59
C LYS A 337 14.80 6.53 19.76
N LEU A 338 14.25 5.46 20.33
CA LEU A 338 14.98 4.20 20.53
C LEU A 338 15.39 3.55 19.20
N ILE A 339 14.53 3.59 18.19
CA ILE A 339 14.86 3.07 16.85
C ILE A 339 16.06 3.83 16.28
N LEU A 340 16.05 5.17 16.33
CA LEU A 340 17.16 5.98 15.80
C LEU A 340 18.48 5.72 16.55
N GLU A 341 18.43 5.54 17.87
CA GLU A 341 19.59 5.20 18.70
C GLU A 341 20.20 3.85 18.29
N ILE A 342 19.36 2.81 18.18
CA ILE A 342 19.81 1.45 17.83
C ILE A 342 20.24 1.39 16.37
N GLN A 343 19.56 2.08 15.44
CA GLN A 343 19.99 2.15 14.05
C GLN A 343 21.36 2.78 13.90
N LYS A 344 21.66 3.84 14.67
CA LYS A 344 22.99 4.45 14.68
C LYS A 344 24.03 3.44 15.17
N LYS A 345 23.79 2.83 16.33
CA LYS A 345 24.68 1.82 16.92
C LYS A 345 24.92 0.62 15.99
N TYR A 346 23.87 0.12 15.34
CA TYR A 346 23.95 -1.00 14.41
C TYR A 346 24.78 -0.66 13.16
N LYS A 347 24.61 0.55 12.61
CA LYS A 347 25.42 1.03 11.48
C LYS A 347 26.89 1.18 11.85
N ASP A 348 27.18 1.70 13.04
CA ASP A 348 28.55 1.84 13.54
C ASP A 348 29.21 0.45 13.71
N GLN A 349 28.51 -0.53 14.27
CA GLN A 349 28.99 -1.92 14.37
C GLN A 349 29.18 -2.63 13.03
N GLU A 350 28.35 -2.33 12.03
CA GLU A 350 28.53 -2.88 10.68
C GLU A 350 29.70 -2.24 9.93
N LEU A 351 30.10 -1.01 10.27
CA LEU A 351 31.28 -0.36 9.69
C LEU A 351 32.59 -0.87 10.32
N GLU A 352 32.53 -1.36 11.56
CA GLU A 352 33.67 -1.97 12.27
C GLU A 352 33.92 -3.44 11.90
N ARG A 353 32.96 -4.10 11.25
CA ARG A 353 33.05 -5.50 10.76
C ARG A 353 33.47 -5.55 9.29
#